data_AF-A0A4S3TG56-F1
#
_entry.id   AF-A0A4S3TG56-F1
#
_cell.length_a   1.000
_cell.length_b   1.000
_cell.length_c   1.000
_cell.angle_alpha   90.00
_cell.angle_beta   90.00
_cell.angle_gamma   90.00
#
_symmetry.space_group_name_H-M   'P 1'
#
loop_
_entity.id
_entity.type
_entity.pdbx_description
1 polymer ?
#
loop_
_entity_poly.entity_id
_entity_poly.type
_entity_poly.pdbx_seq_one_letter_code
_entity_poly.pdbx_strand_id
1 'polypeptide(L)' 'MSTQITILALLTGLVTGALFRFLNIPIPAPPELPGIMGIVGIYVGYKLIDHFGVGVDILELIGT' A
#
# COMPACT_ATOMS: atom_id res chain seq x y z
N MET A 1 17.94 -5.25 6.19
CA MET A 1 17.24 -3.95 6.42
C MET A 1 15.73 -3.98 6.18
N SER A 2 15.13 -5.11 5.73
CA SER A 2 13.69 -5.17 5.40
C SER A 2 12.80 -5.53 6.60
N THR A 3 13.13 -6.59 7.34
CA THR A 3 12.24 -7.13 8.40
C THR A 3 11.94 -6.17 9.53
N GLN A 4 12.94 -5.40 9.99
CA GLN A 4 12.75 -4.43 11.06
C GLN A 4 11.78 -3.31 10.65
N ILE A 5 11.90 -2.80 9.41
CA ILE A 5 10.99 -1.79 8.87
C ILE A 5 9.58 -2.39 8.71
N THR A 6 9.46 -3.62 8.24
CA THR A 6 8.17 -4.32 8.12
C THR A 6 7.46 -4.45 9.47
N ILE A 7 8.17 -4.85 10.53
CA ILE A 7 7.61 -4.96 11.88
C ILE A 7 7.18 -3.59 12.40
N LEU A 8 8.01 -2.56 12.23
CA LEU A 8 7.67 -1.20 12.65
C LEU A 8 6.46 -0.64 11.88
N ALA A 9 6.36 -0.89 10.57
CA ALA A 9 5.22 -0.48 9.76
C ALA A 9 3.93 -1.18 10.20
N LEU A 10 3.99 -2.49 10.49
CA LEU A 10 2.86 -3.25 11.03
C LEU A 10 2.41 -2.70 12.38
N LEU A 11 3.35 -2.49 13.30
CA LEU A 11 3.05 -1.93 14.63
C LEU A 11 2.47 -0.52 14.53
N THR A 12 3.00 0.31 13.63
CA THR A 12 2.49 1.66 13.38
C THR A 12 1.04 1.58 12.91
N GLY A 13 0.73 0.76 11.90
CA GLY A 13 -0.64 0.57 11.42
C GLY A 13 -1.60 0.06 12.50
N LEU A 14 -1.15 -0.90 13.33
CA LEU A 14 -1.94 -1.44 14.44
C LEU A 14 -2.25 -0.37 15.49
N VAL A 15 -1.23 0.36 15.94
CA VAL A 15 -1.39 1.42 16.95
C VAL A 15 -2.27 2.55 16.41
N THR A 16 -2.06 2.99 15.16
CA THR A 16 -2.92 4.00 14.53
C THR A 16 -4.36 3.50 14.44
N GLY A 17 -4.62 2.29 13.93
CA GLY A 17 -5.97 1.74 13.86
C GLY A 17 -6.65 1.62 15.22
N ALA A 18 -5.93 1.12 16.23
CA ALA A 18 -6.41 1.00 17.59
C ALA A 18 -6.74 2.36 18.21
N LEU A 19 -5.89 3.37 17.99
CA LEU A 19 -6.10 4.73 18.49
C LEU A 19 -7.36 5.36 17.88
N PHE A 20 -7.55 5.26 16.57
CA PHE A 20 -8.75 5.81 15.91
C PHE A 20 -10.03 5.14 16.40
N ARG A 21 -10.01 3.81 16.57
CA ARG A 21 -11.15 3.09 17.14
C ARG A 21 -11.39 3.47 18.60
N PHE A 22 -10.34 3.60 19.40
CA PHE A 22 -10.41 4.01 20.80
C PHE A 22 -11.03 5.41 20.96
N LEU A 23 -10.66 6.35 20.09
CA LEU A 23 -11.20 7.70 20.06
C LEU A 23 -12.57 7.80 19.35
N ASN A 24 -13.11 6.70 18.83
CA ASN A 24 -14.32 6.66 17.99
C ASN A 24 -14.28 7.64 16.80
N ILE A 25 -13.09 7.85 16.23
CA ILE A 25 -12.89 8.68 15.03
C ILE A 25 -12.97 7.76 13.81
N PRO A 26 -13.61 8.18 12.70
CA PRO A 26 -13.57 7.44 11.45
C PRO A 26 -12.13 7.22 11.00
N ILE A 27 -11.81 6.00 10.59
CA ILE A 27 -10.45 5.66 10.15
C ILE A 27 -10.11 6.34 8.81
N PRO A 28 -8.87 6.80 8.59
CA PRO A 28 -8.48 7.44 7.32
C PRO A 28 -8.30 6.43 6.18
N ALA A 29 -8.10 5.14 6.53
CA ALA A 29 -7.93 4.06 5.58
C ALA A 29 -9.29 3.55 5.07
N PRO A 30 -9.35 2.94 3.86
CA PRO A 30 -10.59 2.38 3.33
C PRO A 30 -11.17 1.36 4.33
N PRO A 31 -12.36 1.61 4.91
CA PRO A 31 -12.87 0.81 6.02
C PRO A 31 -13.49 -0.53 5.58
N GLU A 32 -13.56 -0.76 4.28
CA GLU A 32 -14.36 -1.81 3.66
C GLU A 32 -13.50 -2.73 2.78
N LEU A 33 -13.92 -3.99 2.69
CA LEU A 33 -13.23 -5.02 1.89
C LEU A 33 -12.94 -4.56 0.44
N PRO A 34 -13.86 -3.88 -0.28
CA PRO A 34 -13.56 -3.38 -1.62
C PRO A 34 -12.34 -2.45 -1.69
N GLY A 35 -12.19 -1.55 -0.73
CA GLY A 35 -11.06 -0.61 -0.68
C GLY A 35 -9.73 -1.32 -0.40
N ILE A 36 -9.73 -2.29 0.51
CA ILE A 36 -8.55 -3.12 0.80
C ILE A 36 -8.16 -3.95 -0.44
N MET A 37 -9.15 -4.56 -1.10
CA MET A 37 -8.92 -5.34 -2.32
C MET A 37 -8.39 -4.49 -3.47
N GLY A 38 -8.78 -3.20 -3.55
CA GLY A 38 -8.20 -2.25 -4.49
C GLY A 38 -6.69 -2.06 -4.30
N ILE A 39 -6.24 -1.85 -3.06
CA ILE A 39 -4.80 -1.69 -2.73
C ILE A 39 -4.03 -2.97 -3.06
N VAL A 40 -4.58 -4.14 -2.71
CA VAL A 40 -3.97 -5.44 -3.03
C VAL A 40 -3.86 -5.61 -4.55
N GLY A 41 -4.92 -5.30 -5.29
CA GLY A 41 -4.95 -5.38 -6.75
C GLY A 41 -3.91 -4.46 -7.42
N ILE A 42 -3.74 -3.24 -6.90
CA ILE A 42 -2.70 -2.30 -7.37
C ILE A 42 -1.31 -2.91 -7.17
N TYR A 43 -1.01 -3.43 -5.98
CA TYR A 43 0.30 -4.01 -5.70
C TYR A 43 0.60 -5.25 -6.54
N VAL A 44 -0.37 -6.16 -6.68
CA VAL A 44 -0.24 -7.37 -7.49
C VAL A 44 -0.09 -7.01 -8.97
N GLY A 45 -0.92 -6.10 -9.49
CA GLY A 45 -0.83 -5.61 -10.86
C GLY A 45 0.54 -4.99 -11.16
N TYR A 46 1.03 -4.13 -10.27
CA TYR A 46 2.38 -3.58 -10.35
C TYR A 46 3.45 -4.68 -10.43
N LYS A 47 3.39 -5.68 -9.54
CA LYS A 47 4.37 -6.77 -9.52
C LYS A 47 4.29 -7.69 -10.74
N LEU A 48 3.11 -7.89 -11.31
CA LEU A 48 2.95 -8.67 -12.54
C LEU A 48 3.61 -7.97 -13.72
N ILE A 49 3.32 -6.69 -13.94
CA ILE A 49 3.91 -5.86 -15.00
C ILE A 49 5.44 -5.81 -14.86
N ASP A 50 5.94 -5.58 -13.63
CA ASP A 50 7.37 -5.62 -13.27
C ASP A 50 8.00 -6.98 -13.60
N HIS A 51 7.34 -8.09 -13.27
CA HIS A 51 7.84 -9.44 -13.53
C HIS A 51 7.90 -9.81 -15.02
N PHE A 52 6.88 -9.41 -15.80
CA PHE A 52 6.84 -9.69 -17.23
C PHE A 52 7.69 -8.71 -18.06
N GLY A 53 8.24 -7.66 -17.43
CA GLY A 53 9.05 -6.64 -18.10
C GLY A 53 8.26 -5.88 -19.18
N VAL A 54 6.93 -5.85 -19.07
CA VAL A 54 6.05 -5.17 -20.01
C VAL A 54 5.76 -3.80 -19.46
N GLY A 55 6.11 -2.74 -20.19
CA GLY A 55 5.85 -1.39 -19.74
C GLY A 55 6.44 -0.38 -20.70
N VAL A 56 5.89 0.83 -20.67
CA VAL A 56 6.49 1.98 -21.35
C VAL A 56 7.06 2.86 -20.24
N ASP A 57 8.38 3.07 -20.27
CA ASP A 57 8.99 4.04 -19.37
C ASP A 57 8.66 5.44 -19.88
N ILE A 58 7.64 6.05 -19.27
CA ILE A 58 7.18 7.38 -19.65
C ILE A 58 8.25 8.42 -19.28
N LEU A 59 9.04 8.19 -18.23
CA LEU A 59 10.12 9.12 -17.81
C LEU A 59 11.22 9.14 -18.87
N GLU A 60 11.61 7.96 -19.36
CA GLU A 60 12.52 7.84 -20.50
C GLU A 60 11.92 8.50 -21.76
N LEU A 61 10.63 8.33 -22.01
CA LEU A 61 9.95 8.87 -23.19
C LEU A 61 9.87 10.40 -23.22
N ILE A 62 9.72 11.03 -22.05
CA ILE A 62 9.69 12.49 -21.90
C ILE A 62 11.11 13.08 -21.74
N GLY A 63 12.15 12.25 -21.82
CA GLY A 63 13.55 12.66 -21.86
C GLY A 63 14.12 13.11 -20.52
N THR A 64 13.54 12.66 -19.40
CA THR A 64 14.00 12.98 -18.03
C THR A 64 14.62 11.80 -17.33
#